data_AF-A0AAU7Q2C5-F1
#
_entry.id   AF-A0AAU7Q2C5-F1
#
_cell.length_a   1.000
_cell.length_b   1.000
_cell.length_c   1.000
_cell.angle_alpha   90.00
_cell.angle_beta   90.00
_cell.angle_gamma   90.00
#
_symmetry.space_group_name_H-M   'P 1'
#
loop_
_entity.id
_entity.type
_entity.pdbx_description
1 polymer ?
#
loop_
_entity_poly.entity_id
_entity_poly.type
_entity_poly.pdbx_seq_one_letter_code
_entity_poly.pdbx_strand_id
1 'polypeptide(L)' 'MKEKPWMGIVTAKYLKHTSKIGLSQYKNLIILDNASFHKSERTKKLIESVECKVLFLPPYSPDLNPIEKFWFAIT' A
#
# COMPACT_ATOMS: atom_id res chain seq x y z
N MET A 1 -21.12 4.49 13.37
CA MET A 1 -20.19 3.33 13.44
C MET A 1 -18.86 3.79 12.87
N LYS A 2 -17.79 3.81 13.67
CA LYS A 2 -16.46 4.26 13.24
C LYS A 2 -15.86 3.17 12.34
N GLU A 3 -15.64 3.46 11.06
CA GLU A 3 -14.92 2.57 10.16
C GLU A 3 -13.54 2.27 10.76
N LYS A 4 -13.30 1.00 11.08
CA LYS A 4 -11.99 0.54 11.52
C LYS A 4 -11.15 0.28 10.26
N PRO A 5 -9.96 0.89 10.09
CA PRO A 5 -9.15 0.69 8.91
C PRO A 5 -8.38 -0.62 9.08
N TRP A 6 -8.96 -1.72 8.64
CA TRP A 6 -8.25 -2.99 8.53
C TRP A 6 -8.08 -3.35 7.05
N MET A 7 -6.87 -3.81 6.74
CA MET A 7 -6.29 -4.11 5.43
C MET A 7 -5.84 -2.90 4.60
N GLY A 8 -4.53 -2.61 4.67
CA GLY A 8 -3.67 -2.44 3.50
C GLY A 8 -3.90 -1.27 2.54
N ILE A 9 -4.94 -0.45 2.70
CA ILE A 9 -5.18 0.70 1.83
C ILE A 9 -4.55 1.92 2.49
N VAL A 10 -3.24 2.11 2.30
CA VAL A 10 -2.60 3.39 2.62
C VAL A 10 -2.88 4.39 1.48
N THR A 11 -4.14 4.73 1.26
CA THR A 11 -4.53 5.70 0.22
C THR A 11 -4.12 7.10 0.62
N ALA A 12 -4.44 7.58 1.82
CA ALA A 12 -4.36 9.02 2.08
C ALA A 12 -2.93 9.57 2.33
N LYS A 13 -2.06 8.80 3.02
CA LYS A 13 -0.77 9.34 3.48
C LYS A 13 0.26 9.48 2.36
N TYR A 14 0.23 8.60 1.37
CA TYR A 14 1.20 8.60 0.28
C TYR A 14 0.81 9.51 -0.89
N LEU A 15 -0.47 9.94 -1.01
CA LEU A 15 -0.91 10.82 -2.10
C LEU A 15 -0.14 12.15 -2.19
N LYS A 16 0.33 12.70 -1.06
CA LYS A 16 1.18 13.90 -1.09
C LYS A 16 2.59 13.64 -1.63
N HIS A 17 3.11 12.43 -1.47
CA HIS A 17 4.41 12.01 -2.00
C HIS A 17 4.31 11.55 -3.46
N THR A 18 3.21 10.91 -3.86
CA THR A 18 3.01 10.39 -5.22
C THR A 18 3.05 11.47 -6.29
N SER A 19 2.60 12.70 -5.97
CA SER A 19 2.73 13.85 -6.87
C SER A 19 4.18 14.23 -7.16
N LYS A 20 5.11 14.07 -6.21
CA LYS A 20 6.54 14.36 -6.42
C LYS A 20 7.26 13.33 -7.31
N ILE A 21 6.74 12.11 -7.35
CA ILE A 21 7.32 10.98 -8.10
C ILE A 21 6.55 10.65 -9.39
N GLY A 22 5.68 11.57 -9.84
CA GLY A 22 4.97 11.42 -11.12
C GLY A 22 3.98 10.26 -11.14
N LEU A 23 3.28 10.04 -10.02
CA LEU A 23 2.22 9.03 -9.87
C LEU A 23 0.83 9.66 -9.69
N SER A 24 0.70 10.98 -9.85
CA SER A 24 -0.56 11.72 -9.71
C SER A 24 -1.63 11.34 -10.75
N GLN A 25 -1.23 10.70 -11.85
CA GLN A 25 -2.11 10.18 -12.89
C GLN A 25 -2.90 8.95 -12.46
N TYR A 26 -2.46 8.24 -11.41
CA TYR A 26 -3.17 7.06 -10.91
C TYR A 26 -4.21 7.47 -9.89
N LYS A 27 -5.49 7.26 -10.23
CA LYS A 27 -6.63 7.55 -9.37
C LYS A 27 -6.65 6.67 -8.11
N ASN A 28 -6.32 5.39 -8.28
CA ASN A 28 -6.28 4.40 -7.21
C ASN A 28 -4.91 3.72 -7.18
N LEU A 29 -4.23 3.82 -6.03
CA LEU A 29 -2.89 3.27 -5.82
C LEU A 29 -2.87 2.44 -4.54
N ILE A 30 -2.34 1.22 -4.65
CA ILE A 30 -2.13 0.30 -3.53
C ILE A 30 -0.62 0.13 -3.33
N ILE A 31 -0.15 0.35 -2.10
CA ILE A 31 1.26 0.18 -1.74
C ILE A 31 1.35 -1.04 -0.82
N LEU A 32 2.10 -2.05 -1.25
CA LEU A 32 2.29 -3.32 -0.52
C LEU A 32 3.75 -3.49 -0.11
N ASP A 33 3.99 -4.28 0.93
CA ASP A 33 5.33 -4.75 1.27
C ASP A 33 5.77 -5.89 0.33
N ASN A 34 6.96 -6.43 0.57
CA ASN A 34 7.58 -7.44 -0.29
C ASN A 34 7.19 -8.89 0.02
N ALA A 35 6.18 -9.14 0.85
CA ALA A 35 5.76 -10.51 1.17
C ALA A 35 5.43 -11.31 -0.11
N SER A 36 5.86 -12.56 -0.15
CA SER A 36 5.82 -13.41 -1.36
C SER A 36 4.40 -13.57 -1.92
N PHE A 37 3.38 -13.64 -1.07
CA PHE A 37 1.98 -13.78 -1.47
C PHE A 37 1.39 -12.50 -2.11
N HIS A 38 1.94 -11.31 -1.85
CA HIS A 38 1.53 -10.09 -2.55
C HIS A 38 1.93 -10.09 -4.03
N LYS A 39 2.96 -10.86 -4.39
CA LYS A 39 3.46 -10.97 -5.76
C LYS A 39 2.72 -12.04 -6.58
N SER A 40 1.75 -12.74 -5.97
CA SER A 40 0.98 -13.78 -6.66
C SER A 40 0.19 -13.21 -7.83
N GLU A 41 0.06 -14.01 -8.89
CA GLU A 41 -0.71 -13.65 -10.09
C GLU A 41 -2.18 -13.35 -9.74
N ARG A 42 -2.75 -14.10 -8.79
CA ARG A 42 -4.11 -13.90 -8.29
C ARG A 42 -4.28 -12.53 -7.66
N THR A 43 -3.33 -12.10 -6.84
CA THR A 43 -3.35 -10.78 -6.19
C THR A 43 -3.32 -9.67 -7.23
N LYS A 44 -2.44 -9.77 -8.24
CA LYS A 44 -2.34 -8.79 -9.32
C LYS A 44 -3.65 -8.66 -10.11
N LYS A 45 -4.23 -9.80 -10.54
CA LYS A 45 -5.50 -9.83 -11.28
C LYS A 45 -6.65 -9.19 -10.50
N LEU A 46 -6.72 -9.43 -9.19
CA LEU A 46 -7.75 -8.83 -8.35
C LEU A 46 -7.60 -7.31 -8.27
N ILE A 47 -6.35 -6.82 -8.12
CA ILE A 47 -6.06 -5.38 -8.06
C ILE A 47 -6.36 -4.71 -9.41
N GLU A 48 -6.02 -5.35 -10.52
CA GLU A 48 -6.30 -4.84 -11.87
C GLU A 48 -7.81 -4.81 -12.16
N SER A 49 -8.59 -5.77 -11.64
CA SER A 49 -10.05 -5.81 -11.82
C SER A 49 -10.80 -4.62 -11.20
N VAL A 50 -10.16 -3.90 -10.27
CA VAL A 50 -10.73 -2.72 -9.61
C VAL A 50 -10.04 -1.42 -10.05
N GLU A 51 -9.36 -1.43 -11.21
CA GLU A 51 -8.66 -0.28 -11.79
C GLU A 51 -7.66 0.37 -10.83
N CYS A 52 -7.03 -0.46 -9.98
CA CYS A 52 -5.99 -0.02 -9.05
C CYS A 52 -4.60 -0.32 -9.62
N LYS A 53 -3.65 0.57 -9.36
CA LYS A 53 -2.23 0.31 -9.62
C LYS A 53 -1.56 -0.19 -8.34
N VAL A 54 -0.76 -1.25 -8.44
CA VAL A 54 0.05 -1.73 -7.32
C VAL A 54 1.48 -1.17 -7.39
N LEU A 55 2.01 -0.79 -6.24
CA LEU A 55 3.42 -0.49 -6.02
C LEU A 55 3.93 -1.29 -4.83
N PHE A 56 5.19 -1.68 -4.91
CA PHE A 56 5.89 -2.36 -3.84
C PHE A 56 6.84 -1.40 -3.15
N LEU A 57 6.95 -1.51 -1.83
CA LEU A 57 7.97 -0.78 -1.09
C LEU A 57 9.38 -1.25 -1.51
N PRO A 58 10.39 -0.37 -1.43
CA PRO A 58 11.77 -0.78 -1.59
C PRO A 58 12.14 -1.87 -0.56
N PRO A 59 13.07 -2.79 -0.91
CA PRO A 59 13.54 -3.81 0.03
C PRO A 59 14.04 -3.19 1.33
N TYR A 60 13.82 -3.90 2.45
CA TYR A 60 14.33 -3.51 3.77
C TYR A 60 13.99 -2.07 4.20
N SER A 61 12.82 -1.55 3.79
CA SER A 61 12.36 -0.20 4.13
C SER A 61 11.17 -0.21 5.10
N PRO A 62 11.33 -0.76 6.33
CA PRO A 62 10.23 -0.86 7.30
C PRO A 62 9.70 0.52 7.74
N ASP A 63 10.53 1.56 7.70
CA ASP A 63 10.14 2.95 8.02
C ASP A 63 9.01 3.47 7.12
N LEU A 64 8.91 2.92 5.91
CA LEU A 64 7.91 3.24 4.90
C LEU A 64 6.66 2.35 5.01
N ASN A 65 6.60 1.41 5.95
CA ASN A 65 5.43 0.59 6.19
C ASN A 65 4.72 1.09 7.46
N PRO A 66 3.59 1.81 7.35
CA PRO A 66 2.92 2.39 8.52
C PRO A 66 2.49 1.35 9.56
N ILE A 67 2.26 0.09 9.15
CA ILE A 67 1.86 -0.99 10.05
C ILE A 67 2.93 -1.32 11.09
N GLU A 68 4.22 -1.12 10.77
CA GLU A 68 5.33 -1.36 11.68
C GLU A 68 5.24 -0.46 12.92
N LYS A 69 4.79 0.80 12.73
CA LYS A 69 4.57 1.73 13.83
C LYS A 69 3.41 1.30 14.74
N PHE A 70 2.41 0.63 14.18
CA PHE A 70 1.31 0.08 14.98
C PHE A 70 1.77 -1.13 15.80
N TRP A 71 2.55 -2.04 15.19
CA TRP A 71 3.09 -3.19 15.91
C TRP A 71 4.07 -2.80 17.03
N PHE A 72 4.90 -1.79 16.80
CA PHE A 72 5.78 -1.25 17.84
C PHE A 72 5.01 -0.66 19.03
N ALA A 73 3.80 -0.14 18.83
CA ALA A 73 3.00 0.44 19.90
C ALA A 73 2.29 -0.60 20.78
N ILE A 74 2.21 -1.86 20.35
CA ILE A 74 1.51 -2.94 21.06
C ILE A 74 2.46 -4.02 21.62
N THR A 75 3.78 -3.83 21.46
CA THR A 75 4.83 -4.68 22.01
C THR A 75 5.56 -3.92 23.11
#